data_AF-A0A485K534-F1
#
_entry.id   AF-A0A485K534-F1
#
_cell.length_a   1.000
_cell.length_b   1.000
_cell.length_c   1.000
_cell.angle_alpha   90.00
_cell.angle_beta   90.00
_cell.angle_gamma   90.00
#
_symmetry.space_group_name_H-M   'P 1'
#
loop_
_entity.id
_entity.type
_entity.pdbx_description
1 polymer ?
#
loop_
_entity_poly.entity_id
_entity_poly.type
_entity_poly.pdbx_seq_one_letter_code
_entity_poly.pdbx_strand_id
1 'polypeptide(L)'
;MVDYVAILDDTDKAGRTADAVARAHYDNVDQILLRFGCSNAYSLYNCADCREAYKYWVCAATFQKCGGPTRNVTTLCVAPDPTADAPVNCDGLRPRMCVSLCEDVIRKCPYVLNFQCPDAETPYFSKNIATCNKLDRVIHPDAPDKPWPGSFAQDG
;
A
#
# COMPACT_ATOMS: atom_id res chain seq x y z
N MET A 1 11.75 7.18 3.49
CA MET A 1 10.67 7.21 2.48
C MET A 1 10.97 6.11 1.47
N VAL A 2 9.97 5.38 0.96
CA VAL A 2 10.15 4.74 -0.36
C VAL A 2 10.30 5.89 -1.36
N ASP A 3 11.14 5.78 -2.39
CA ASP A 3 11.26 6.79 -3.45
C ASP A 3 10.38 6.35 -4.61
N TYR A 4 9.21 6.96 -4.73
CA TYR A 4 8.17 6.51 -5.65
C TYR A 4 7.43 7.71 -6.23
N VAL A 5 7.48 7.80 -7.54
CA VAL A 5 6.71 8.76 -8.32
C VAL A 5 5.44 8.04 -8.77
N ALA A 6 4.46 7.87 -7.88
CA ALA A 6 3.11 7.66 -8.39
C ALA A 6 2.58 9.03 -8.79
N ILE A 7 2.06 9.13 -10.01
CA ILE A 7 1.48 10.39 -10.48
C ILE A 7 0.12 10.49 -9.80
N LEU A 8 0.09 11.32 -8.78
CA LEU A 8 -1.09 11.63 -8.01
C LEU A 8 -1.65 12.88 -8.62
N ASP A 9 -2.69 12.69 -9.44
CA ASP A 9 -3.44 13.77 -10.09
C ASP A 9 -2.58 14.76 -10.93
N ASP A 10 -3.24 15.62 -11.70
CA ASP A 10 -2.52 16.61 -12.54
C ASP A 10 -1.90 17.74 -11.72
N THR A 11 -2.27 17.88 -10.45
CA THR A 11 -1.79 18.92 -9.53
C THR A 11 -0.60 18.47 -8.67
N ASP A 12 -0.40 17.16 -8.45
CA ASP A 12 0.72 16.58 -7.71
C ASP A 12 1.52 15.55 -8.54
N LYS A 13 1.94 15.96 -9.75
CA LYS A 13 2.67 15.11 -10.71
C LYS A 13 3.95 14.44 -10.15
N ALA A 14 4.57 15.07 -9.16
CA ALA A 14 5.77 14.57 -8.51
C ALA A 14 5.47 13.80 -7.20
N GLY A 15 4.20 13.66 -6.82
CA GLY A 15 3.76 12.96 -5.62
C GLY A 15 4.19 13.61 -4.30
N ARG A 16 4.57 14.89 -4.29
CA ARG A 16 5.11 15.57 -3.10
C ARG A 16 4.06 15.77 -2.02
N THR A 17 2.84 16.11 -2.41
CA THR A 17 1.73 16.32 -1.47
C THR A 17 1.33 14.98 -0.88
N ALA A 18 1.20 13.96 -1.70
CA ALA A 18 0.93 12.61 -1.23
C ALA A 18 2.06 12.05 -0.35
N ASP A 19 3.33 12.32 -0.68
CA ASP A 19 4.48 11.94 0.14
C ASP A 19 4.38 12.58 1.53
N ALA A 20 4.05 13.88 1.58
CA ALA A 20 3.85 14.59 2.84
C ALA A 20 2.69 14.00 3.66
N VAL A 21 1.59 13.61 3.01
CA VAL A 21 0.46 12.94 3.67
C VAL A 21 0.87 11.57 4.21
N ALA A 22 1.52 10.75 3.40
CA ALA A 22 2.02 9.43 3.82
C ALA A 22 3.01 9.56 5.00
N ARG A 23 3.89 10.56 4.97
CA ARG A 23 4.81 10.88 6.06
C ARG A 23 4.07 11.23 7.35
N ALA A 24 3.07 12.10 7.28
CA ALA A 24 2.31 12.49 8.46
C ALA A 24 1.62 11.28 9.13
N HIS A 25 1.06 10.36 8.34
CA HIS A 25 0.49 9.11 8.85
C HIS A 25 1.55 8.19 9.45
N TYR A 26 2.71 8.05 8.80
CA TYR A 26 3.84 7.28 9.30
C TYR A 26 4.35 7.80 10.64
N ASP A 27 4.56 9.11 10.75
CA ASP A 27 5.06 9.76 11.97
C ASP A 27 4.09 9.57 13.14
N ASN A 28 2.78 9.66 12.89
CA ASN A 28 1.75 9.41 13.91
C ASN A 28 1.85 7.98 14.48
N VAL A 29 2.08 6.98 13.62
CA VAL A 29 2.24 5.59 14.09
C VAL A 29 3.57 5.39 14.80
N ASP A 30 4.66 6.00 14.33
CA ASP A 30 5.93 5.91 15.04
C ASP A 30 5.82 6.46 16.48
N GLN A 31 5.11 7.58 16.67
CA GLN A 31 4.81 8.11 18.00
C GLN A 31 3.99 7.15 18.87
N ILE A 32 3.04 6.40 18.29
CA ILE A 32 2.29 5.38 19.01
C ILE A 32 3.24 4.25 19.43
N LEU A 33 4.10 3.77 18.52
CA LEU A 33 5.04 2.67 18.77
C LEU A 33 6.05 2.98 19.88
N LEU A 34 6.45 4.25 20.06
CA LEU A 34 7.32 4.67 21.17
C LEU A 34 6.76 4.29 22.56
N ARG A 35 5.44 4.21 22.70
CA ARG A 35 4.79 3.84 23.98
C ARG A 35 4.86 2.35 24.30
N PHE A 36 5.15 1.51 23.31
CA PHE A 36 5.09 0.05 23.46
C PHE A 36 6.44 -0.59 23.83
N GLY A 37 7.50 0.21 23.99
CA GLY A 37 8.80 -0.32 24.41
C GLY A 37 9.42 -1.21 23.33
N CYS A 38 9.80 -0.59 22.20
CA CYS A 38 10.33 -1.22 20.99
C CYS A 38 11.57 -2.12 21.16
N SER A 39 12.13 -2.18 22.36
CA SER A 39 13.20 -3.10 22.78
C SER A 39 12.70 -4.53 22.99
N ASN A 40 11.40 -4.72 23.20
CA ASN A 40 10.79 -6.03 23.40
C ASN A 40 10.00 -6.44 22.16
N ALA A 41 10.16 -7.69 21.72
CA ALA A 41 9.33 -8.23 20.65
C ALA A 41 7.90 -8.42 21.19
N TYR A 42 6.90 -7.95 20.44
CA TYR A 42 5.49 -8.20 20.78
C TYR A 42 5.10 -9.66 20.47
N SER A 43 5.91 -10.35 19.65
CA SER A 43 5.91 -11.80 19.37
C SER A 43 7.20 -12.22 18.63
N LEU A 44 7.10 -12.73 17.39
CA LEU A 44 8.17 -12.92 16.40
C LEU A 44 8.71 -11.58 15.86
N TYR A 45 7.88 -10.53 15.89
CA TYR A 45 8.18 -9.23 15.29
C TYR A 45 8.40 -8.13 16.34
N ASN A 46 9.14 -7.10 15.94
CA ASN A 46 9.44 -5.91 16.75
C ASN A 46 8.97 -4.62 16.03
N CYS A 47 9.21 -3.46 16.65
CA CYS A 47 8.79 -2.17 16.08
C CYS A 47 9.41 -1.87 14.70
N ALA A 48 10.61 -2.36 14.39
CA ALA A 48 11.21 -2.16 13.07
C ALA A 48 10.41 -2.89 11.98
N ASP A 49 9.97 -4.13 12.26
CA ASP A 49 9.13 -4.90 11.35
C ASP A 49 7.77 -4.22 11.14
N CYS A 50 7.15 -3.75 12.22
CA CYS A 50 5.91 -2.98 12.14
C CYS A 50 6.08 -1.69 11.33
N ARG A 51 7.16 -0.92 11.57
CA ARG A 51 7.46 0.31 10.84
C ARG A 51 7.59 0.06 9.35
N GLU A 52 8.35 -0.97 8.95
CA GLU A 52 8.49 -1.28 7.53
C GLU A 52 7.16 -1.75 6.93
N ALA A 53 6.40 -2.63 7.61
CA ALA A 53 5.07 -3.05 7.13
C ALA A 53 4.12 -1.85 6.95
N TYR A 54 4.03 -0.98 7.97
CA TYR A 54 3.18 0.21 7.96
C TYR A 54 3.60 1.20 6.87
N LYS A 55 4.90 1.41 6.66
CA LYS A 55 5.44 2.25 5.58
C LYS A 55 4.94 1.79 4.22
N TYR A 56 5.02 0.50 3.90
CA TYR A 56 4.51 0.00 2.62
C TYR A 56 2.98 0.12 2.52
N TRP A 57 2.25 -0.16 3.60
CA TRP A 57 0.80 -0.03 3.64
C TRP A 57 0.35 1.42 3.39
N VAL A 58 0.92 2.40 4.12
CA VAL A 58 0.55 3.81 3.98
C VAL A 58 0.97 4.35 2.62
N CYS A 59 2.14 3.96 2.12
CA CYS A 59 2.59 4.37 0.79
C CYS A 59 1.65 3.81 -0.30
N ALA A 60 1.25 2.54 -0.22
CA ALA A 60 0.32 1.93 -1.18
C ALA A 60 -1.11 2.50 -1.08
N ALA A 61 -1.55 2.89 0.12
CA ALA A 61 -2.84 3.52 0.33
C ALA A 61 -2.86 4.96 -0.23
N THR A 62 -1.79 5.72 0.01
CA THR A 62 -1.68 7.11 -0.40
C THR A 62 -1.32 7.27 -1.88
N PHE A 63 -0.55 6.33 -2.46
CA PHE A 63 -0.12 6.38 -3.85
C PHE A 63 -0.75 5.24 -4.64
N GLN A 64 -1.93 5.53 -5.14
CA GLN A 64 -2.65 4.62 -6.01
C GLN A 64 -2.10 4.77 -7.43
N LYS A 65 -1.71 3.66 -8.06
CA LYS A 65 -1.37 3.65 -9.50
C LYS A 65 -2.63 3.97 -10.32
N CYS A 66 -2.50 4.23 -11.62
CA CYS A 66 -3.65 4.26 -12.54
C CYS A 66 -3.51 3.10 -13.54
N GLY A 67 -4.52 2.24 -13.64
CA GLY A 67 -4.56 1.03 -14.48
C GLY A 67 -5.54 -0.04 -13.97
N GLY A 68 -6.44 -0.49 -14.84
CA GLY A 68 -7.45 -1.52 -14.57
C GLY A 68 -7.23 -2.83 -15.35
N PRO A 69 -8.10 -3.84 -15.19
CA PRO A 69 -7.92 -5.18 -15.79
C PRO A 69 -7.88 -5.20 -17.33
N THR A 70 -8.31 -4.12 -17.99
CA THR A 70 -8.36 -3.98 -19.45
C THR A 70 -7.38 -2.94 -20.00
N ARG A 71 -6.53 -2.33 -19.16
CA ARG A 71 -5.61 -1.26 -19.59
C ARG A 71 -4.22 -1.42 -18.96
N ASN A 72 -3.18 -1.17 -19.75
CA ASN A 72 -1.81 -1.11 -19.25
C ASN A 72 -1.70 -0.07 -18.13
N VAL A 73 -1.06 -0.48 -17.02
CA VAL A 73 -0.73 0.41 -15.90
C VAL A 73 0.13 1.53 -16.45
N THR A 74 -0.43 2.72 -16.51
CA THR A 74 0.26 3.90 -17.02
C THR A 74 0.50 4.83 -15.85
N THR A 75 1.65 5.50 -15.89
CA THR A 75 2.01 6.48 -14.87
C THR A 75 0.98 7.60 -14.82
N LEU A 76 0.33 7.97 -15.93
CA LEU A 76 -0.73 8.98 -15.99
C LEU A 76 -2.12 8.34 -16.00
N CYS A 77 -3.06 8.94 -15.27
CA CYS A 77 -4.47 8.67 -15.46
C CYS A 77 -4.90 9.42 -16.72
N VAL A 78 -4.69 8.82 -17.88
CA VAL A 78 -5.03 9.47 -19.17
C VAL A 78 -6.53 9.28 -19.42
N ALA A 79 -7.18 10.29 -19.98
CA ALA A 79 -8.52 10.13 -20.54
C ALA A 79 -8.54 8.91 -21.48
N PRO A 80 -9.67 8.17 -21.58
CA PRO A 80 -9.84 7.06 -22.51
C PRO A 80 -9.43 7.37 -23.95
N ASP A 81 -9.50 8.66 -24.31
CA ASP A 81 -9.22 9.20 -25.62
C ASP A 81 -8.45 10.53 -25.46
N PRO A 82 -7.21 10.66 -25.98
CA PRO A 82 -6.44 11.91 -25.94
C PRO A 82 -7.03 13.04 -26.80
N THR A 83 -8.09 12.78 -27.57
CA THR A 83 -8.81 13.77 -28.39
C THR A 83 -10.16 14.20 -27.81
N ALA A 84 -10.61 13.57 -26.73
CA ALA A 84 -11.81 13.99 -26.01
C ALA A 84 -11.43 14.99 -24.91
N ASP A 85 -12.10 16.15 -24.86
CA ASP A 85 -12.14 17.06 -23.71
C ASP A 85 -12.86 16.42 -22.48
N ALA A 86 -12.64 15.11 -22.26
CA ALA A 86 -13.19 14.39 -21.14
C ALA A 86 -12.34 14.67 -19.90
N PRO A 87 -12.94 15.01 -18.75
CA PRO A 87 -12.19 15.19 -17.52
C PRO A 87 -11.44 13.89 -17.20
N VAL A 88 -10.16 14.04 -16.83
CA VAL A 88 -9.32 12.95 -16.33
C VAL A 88 -10.07 12.28 -15.17
N ASN A 89 -10.60 11.09 -15.42
CA ASN A 89 -11.34 10.33 -14.42
C ASN A 89 -10.66 8.98 -14.17
N CYS A 90 -10.10 8.83 -12.98
CA CYS A 90 -9.44 7.60 -12.52
C CYS A 90 -10.40 6.67 -11.76
N ASP A 91 -11.66 7.07 -11.58
CA ASP A 91 -12.67 6.26 -10.92
C ASP A 91 -12.96 5.04 -11.80
N GLY A 92 -12.50 3.87 -11.33
CA GLY A 92 -12.53 2.61 -12.07
C GLY A 92 -11.17 2.15 -12.62
N LEU A 93 -10.13 2.99 -12.57
CA LEU A 93 -8.75 2.65 -12.94
C LEU A 93 -7.78 2.64 -11.76
N ARG A 94 -8.17 3.08 -10.56
CA ARG A 94 -7.34 2.97 -9.36
C ARG A 94 -7.21 1.47 -8.99
N PRO A 95 -6.01 0.85 -9.07
CA PRO A 95 -5.82 -0.50 -8.61
C PRO A 95 -6.02 -0.51 -7.10
N ARG A 96 -6.85 -1.44 -6.68
CA ARG A 96 -7.18 -1.69 -5.29
C ARG A 96 -5.93 -2.16 -4.55
N MET A 97 -5.74 -1.72 -3.31
CA MET A 97 -4.60 -2.13 -2.49
C MET A 97 -4.59 -3.64 -2.28
N CYS A 98 -3.41 -4.24 -2.26
CA CYS A 98 -3.32 -5.67 -1.97
C CYS A 98 -3.75 -5.95 -0.53
N VAL A 99 -4.67 -6.91 -0.34
CA VAL A 99 -5.11 -7.34 1.00
C VAL A 99 -3.92 -7.75 1.87
N SER A 100 -2.92 -8.42 1.29
CA SER A 100 -1.72 -8.86 1.99
C SER A 100 -0.86 -7.75 2.59
N LEU A 101 -0.92 -6.51 2.06
CA LEU A 101 -0.26 -5.37 2.70
C LEU A 101 -0.95 -5.00 4.03
N CYS A 102 -2.27 -5.13 4.10
CA CYS A 102 -3.00 -4.98 5.35
C CYS A 102 -2.68 -6.15 6.30
N GLU A 103 -2.68 -7.38 5.78
CA GLU A 103 -2.36 -8.58 6.56
C GLU A 103 -0.95 -8.51 7.18
N ASP A 104 0.03 -7.95 6.46
CA ASP A 104 1.41 -7.79 6.95
C ASP A 104 1.46 -6.80 8.13
N VAL A 105 0.66 -5.72 8.08
CA VAL A 105 0.55 -4.76 9.19
C VAL A 105 -0.09 -5.41 10.42
N ILE A 106 -1.21 -6.12 10.29
CA ILE A 106 -1.85 -6.76 11.45
C ILE A 106 -0.99 -7.88 12.06
N ARG A 107 -0.11 -8.53 11.28
CA ARG A 107 0.85 -9.52 11.80
C ARG A 107 1.99 -8.89 12.60
N LYS A 108 2.48 -7.74 12.13
CA LYS A 108 3.74 -7.14 12.63
C LYS A 108 3.53 -6.05 13.66
N CYS A 109 2.37 -5.41 13.66
CA CYS A 109 2.10 -4.26 14.51
C CYS A 109 1.27 -4.58 15.76
N PRO A 110 1.40 -3.79 16.85
CA PRO A 110 0.56 -3.93 18.03
C PRO A 110 -0.93 -3.75 17.71
N TYR A 111 -1.78 -4.54 18.39
CA TYR A 111 -3.24 -4.52 18.21
C TYR A 111 -3.88 -3.14 18.45
N VAL A 112 -3.24 -2.25 19.20
CA VAL A 112 -3.74 -0.89 19.47
C VAL A 112 -3.92 -0.05 18.20
N LEU A 113 -3.19 -0.37 17.13
CA LEU A 113 -3.34 0.33 15.84
C LEU A 113 -4.67 -0.03 15.17
N ASN A 114 -5.36 -1.07 15.66
CA ASN A 114 -6.72 -1.46 15.29
C ASN A 114 -6.95 -1.55 13.78
N PHE A 115 -5.99 -2.11 13.07
CA PHE A 115 -6.11 -2.39 11.65
C PHE A 115 -7.17 -3.46 11.40
N GLN A 116 -8.05 -3.20 10.44
CA GLN A 116 -9.13 -4.11 10.04
C GLN A 116 -8.93 -4.45 8.57
N CYS A 117 -8.49 -5.69 8.30
CA CYS A 117 -8.27 -6.17 6.95
C CYS A 117 -9.52 -6.89 6.44
N PRO A 118 -9.99 -6.58 5.23
CA PRO A 118 -11.15 -7.26 4.68
C PRO A 118 -10.81 -8.71 4.30
N ASP A 119 -11.76 -9.60 4.53
CA ASP A 119 -11.71 -11.02 4.16
C ASP A 119 -12.21 -11.28 2.73
N ALA A 120 -12.68 -10.25 2.03
CA ALA A 120 -13.19 -10.32 0.67
C ALA A 120 -12.67 -9.16 -0.19
N GLU A 121 -12.92 -9.27 -1.50
CA GLU A 121 -12.72 -8.16 -2.44
C GLU A 121 -13.59 -6.97 -2.01
N THR A 122 -13.01 -5.77 -1.98
CA THR A 122 -13.75 -4.53 -1.70
C THR A 122 -13.46 -3.50 -2.79
N PRO A 123 -14.14 -2.34 -2.80
CA PRO A 123 -13.75 -1.24 -3.68
C PRO A 123 -12.32 -0.72 -3.44
N TYR A 124 -11.73 -1.00 -2.27
CA TYR A 124 -10.42 -0.49 -1.87
C TYR A 124 -9.33 -1.56 -1.82
N PHE A 125 -9.70 -2.83 -1.66
CA PHE A 125 -8.81 -3.96 -1.48
C PHE A 125 -9.06 -5.08 -2.48
N SER A 126 -7.98 -5.72 -2.94
CA SER A 126 -8.00 -6.86 -3.86
C SER A 126 -7.05 -7.95 -3.38
N LYS A 127 -7.48 -9.21 -3.48
CA LYS A 127 -6.68 -10.41 -3.25
C LYS A 127 -5.91 -10.84 -4.51
N ASN A 128 -6.27 -10.30 -5.67
CA ASN A 128 -5.57 -10.59 -6.91
C ASN A 128 -4.19 -9.88 -6.93
N ILE A 129 -3.14 -10.65 -6.63
CA ILE A 129 -1.75 -10.18 -6.51
C ILE A 129 -1.13 -9.69 -7.82
N ALA A 130 -1.73 -10.04 -8.97
CA ALA A 130 -1.30 -9.61 -10.28
C ALA A 130 -1.76 -8.17 -10.60
N THR A 131 -2.88 -7.75 -10.03
CA THR A 131 -3.55 -6.48 -10.40
C THR A 131 -3.68 -5.48 -9.25
N CYS A 132 -3.51 -5.91 -8.00
CA CYS A 132 -3.59 -5.03 -6.84
C CYS A 132 -2.36 -4.11 -6.70
N ASN A 133 -2.55 -2.97 -6.03
CA ASN A 133 -1.47 -2.05 -5.72
C ASN A 133 -0.60 -2.60 -4.59
N LYS A 134 0.59 -3.04 -4.96
CA LYS A 134 1.67 -3.52 -4.09
C LYS A 134 2.84 -2.56 -3.99
N LEU A 135 2.68 -1.34 -4.53
CA LEU A 135 3.76 -0.40 -4.75
C LEU A 135 4.90 -1.04 -5.59
N ASP A 136 6.10 -1.10 -5.05
CA ASP A 136 7.33 -1.70 -5.56
C ASP A 136 7.70 -3.01 -4.84
N ARG A 137 6.90 -3.42 -3.85
CA ARG A 137 7.22 -4.58 -3.01
C ARG A 137 6.94 -5.88 -3.75
N VAL A 138 8.02 -6.58 -4.10
CA VAL A 138 7.97 -7.84 -4.87
C VAL A 138 8.56 -9.05 -4.13
N ILE A 139 9.29 -8.83 -3.04
CA ILE A 139 9.94 -9.87 -2.24
C ILE A 139 9.27 -9.97 -0.87
N HIS A 140 9.00 -11.20 -0.41
CA HIS A 140 8.43 -11.45 0.91
C HIS A 140 9.51 -11.21 1.99
N PRO A 141 9.27 -10.33 2.98
CA PRO A 141 10.28 -9.92 3.96
C PRO A 141 10.78 -11.09 4.82
N ASP A 142 9.90 -12.03 5.18
CA ASP A 142 10.23 -13.14 6.09
C ASP A 142 10.54 -14.44 5.34
N ALA A 143 10.48 -14.44 4.00
CA ALA A 143 10.65 -15.62 3.14
C ALA A 143 11.11 -15.16 1.73
N PRO A 144 12.36 -14.71 1.57
CA PRO A 144 12.82 -14.01 0.36
C PRO A 144 12.71 -14.83 -0.94
N ASP A 145 12.59 -16.15 -0.83
CA ASP A 145 12.37 -17.10 -1.91
C ASP A 145 10.91 -17.11 -2.43
N LYS A 146 9.98 -16.53 -1.68
CA LYS A 146 8.56 -16.47 -2.04
C LYS A 146 8.19 -15.14 -2.71
N PRO A 147 7.31 -15.17 -3.74
CA PRO A 147 6.79 -13.97 -4.37
C PRO A 147 5.92 -13.17 -3.39
N TRP A 148 6.04 -11.84 -3.44
CA TRP A 148 5.19 -10.91 -2.70
C TRP A 148 4.50 -9.93 -3.65
N PRO A 149 3.27 -9.48 -3.35
CA PRO A 149 2.35 -9.93 -2.31
C PRO A 149 1.88 -11.36 -2.57
N GLY A 150 1.71 -12.12 -1.48
CA GLY A 150 1.04 -13.41 -1.44
C GLY A 150 0.01 -13.40 -0.31
N SER A 151 -0.97 -14.31 -0.34
CA SER A 151 -1.84 -14.49 0.84
C SER A 151 -1.06 -15.31 1.87
N PHE A 152 -1.03 -14.87 3.12
CA PHE A 152 -0.41 -15.64 4.18
C PHE A 152 -1.16 -16.94 4.50
N ALA A 153 -2.37 -17.11 3.95
CA ALA A 153 -3.18 -18.32 4.07
C ALA A 153 -2.73 -19.47 3.14
N GLN A 154 -1.83 -19.21 2.19
CA GLN A 154 -1.24 -20.26 1.31
C GLN A 154 0.00 -20.93 1.92
N ASP A 155 0.45 -20.48 3.08
CA ASP A 155 1.63 -20.98 3.79
C ASP A 155 1.29 -21.90 4.98
N GLY A 156 0.07 -22.46 4.99
CA GLY A 156 -0.40 -23.43 5.99
C GLY A 156 -0.20 -24.87 5.57
#